data_AF-I5AVR5-F1
#
_entry.id   AF-I5AVR5-F1
#
_cell.length_a   1.000
_cell.length_b   1.000
_cell.length_c   1.000
_cell.angle_alpha   90.00
_cell.angle_beta   90.00
_cell.angle_gamma   90.00
#
_symmetry.space_group_name_H-M   'P 1'
#
loop_
_entity.id
_entity.type
_entity.pdbx_description
1 polymer ?
#
loop_
_entity_poly.entity_id
_entity_poly.type
_entity_poly.pdbx_seq_one_letter_code
_entity_poly.pdbx_strand_id
1 'polypeptide(L)'
;MVKIAVMGDYDSIYGFAALGLTIFPVDTDKTEEAAKTLRNLAENDFGVIYITESLAADLEKEISRYEGRLTPAIILIPGVRGNTGAGVLQVKKSVEQAVGSDILFGNDE
;
A
#
# COMPACT_ATOMS: atom_id res chain seq x y z
N MET A 1 12.73 -14.11 9.38
CA MET A 1 12.96 -13.15 8.29
C MET A 1 11.60 -12.64 7.85
N VAL A 2 11.40 -11.32 7.76
CA VAL A 2 10.09 -10.75 7.41
C VAL A 2 9.82 -10.97 5.93
N LYS A 3 8.67 -11.54 5.56
CA LYS A 3 8.24 -11.66 4.17
C LYS A 3 7.67 -10.31 3.70
N ILE A 4 8.07 -9.89 2.50
CA ILE A 4 7.64 -8.64 1.89
C ILE A 4 6.93 -8.96 0.57
N ALA A 5 5.71 -8.45 0.44
CA ALA A 5 4.92 -8.53 -0.78
C ALA A 5 4.85 -7.16 -1.46
N VAL A 6 4.73 -7.17 -2.79
CA VAL A 6 4.41 -5.98 -3.60
C VAL A 6 3.21 -6.31 -4.49
N MET A 7 2.15 -5.53 -4.38
CA MET A 7 0.90 -5.67 -5.12
C MET A 7 0.68 -4.46 -6.04
N GLY A 8 0.23 -4.70 -7.27
CA GLY A 8 -0.04 -3.65 -8.23
C GLY A 8 -0.16 -4.17 -9.65
N ASP A 9 -0.31 -3.26 -10.61
CA ASP A 9 -0.18 -3.61 -12.01
C ASP A 9 1.26 -4.07 -12.32
N TYR A 10 1.40 -5.00 -13.26
CA TYR A 10 2.68 -5.65 -13.55
C TYR A 10 3.78 -4.63 -13.91
N ASP A 11 3.44 -3.62 -14.71
CA ASP A 11 4.39 -2.61 -15.19
C ASP A 11 4.95 -1.73 -14.06
N SER A 12 4.15 -1.49 -13.01
CA SER A 12 4.61 -0.80 -11.80
C SER A 12 5.52 -1.64 -10.91
N ILE A 13 5.30 -2.96 -10.84
CA ILE A 13 5.89 -3.77 -9.78
C ILE A 13 6.98 -4.74 -10.22
N TYR A 14 7.14 -5.02 -11.52
CA TYR A 14 8.07 -6.06 -11.99
C TYR A 14 9.53 -5.82 -11.55
N GLY A 15 9.94 -4.55 -11.42
CA GLY A 15 11.28 -4.18 -10.97
C GLY A 15 11.61 -4.67 -9.55
N PHE A 16 10.62 -4.83 -8.68
CA PHE A 16 10.83 -5.32 -7.32
C PHE A 16 11.18 -6.80 -7.27
N ALA A 17 10.76 -7.60 -8.27
CA ALA A 17 11.16 -9.00 -8.37
C ALA A 17 12.67 -9.15 -8.60
N ALA A 18 13.27 -8.24 -9.38
CA ALA A 18 14.72 -8.22 -9.59
C ALA A 18 15.51 -7.90 -8.31
N LEU A 19 14.86 -7.27 -7.33
CA LEU A 19 15.43 -6.96 -6.01
C LEU A 19 15.14 -8.07 -4.97
N GLY A 20 14.51 -9.18 -5.38
CA GLY A 20 14.22 -10.33 -4.52
C GLY A 20 12.95 -10.19 -3.67
N LEU A 21 12.08 -9.22 -3.95
CA LEU A 21 10.77 -9.13 -3.31
C LEU A 21 9.76 -10.05 -4.00
N THR A 22 8.76 -10.50 -3.25
CA THR A 22 7.67 -11.31 -3.82
C THR A 22 6.63 -10.39 -4.42
N ILE A 23 6.42 -10.46 -5.74
CA ILE A 23 5.44 -9.64 -6.44
C ILE A 23 4.13 -10.40 -6.66
N PHE A 24 3.02 -9.67 -6.60
CA PHE A 24 1.66 -10.17 -6.80
C PHE A 24 0.98 -9.23 -7.80
N PRO A 25 1.19 -9.46 -9.12
CA PRO A 25 0.53 -8.68 -10.14
C PRO A 25 -0.98 -8.93 -10.06
N VAL A 26 -1.75 -7.85 -10.08
CA VAL A 26 -3.22 -7.93 -10.11
C VAL A 26 -3.76 -7.02 -11.20
N ASP A 27 -4.90 -7.43 -11.74
CA ASP A 27 -5.66 -6.63 -12.69
C ASP A 27 -6.55 -5.65 -11.91
N THR A 28 -6.43 -4.36 -12.21
CA THR A 28 -7.21 -3.29 -11.55
C THR A 28 -8.71 -3.45 -11.81
N ASP A 29 -9.10 -4.05 -12.93
CA ASP A 29 -10.51 -4.29 -13.27
C ASP A 29 -11.15 -5.41 -12.43
N LYS A 30 -10.34 -6.15 -11.65
CA LYS A 30 -10.77 -7.30 -10.83
C LYS A 30 -10.55 -7.07 -9.34
N THR A 31 -11.18 -6.02 -8.81
CA THR A 31 -11.08 -5.62 -7.39
C THR A 31 -11.32 -6.77 -6.40
N GLU A 32 -12.27 -7.68 -6.67
CA GLU A 32 -12.55 -8.80 -5.77
C GLU A 32 -11.39 -9.81 -5.67
N GLU A 33 -10.71 -10.06 -6.80
CA GLU A 33 -9.54 -10.93 -6.85
C GLU A 33 -8.37 -10.30 -6.10
N ALA A 34 -8.15 -8.99 -6.31
CA ALA A 34 -7.13 -8.26 -5.58
C ALA A 34 -7.38 -8.24 -4.06
N ALA A 35 -8.63 -8.07 -3.64
CA ALA A 35 -9.02 -8.15 -2.22
C ALA A 35 -8.76 -9.54 -1.63
N LYS A 36 -9.04 -10.62 -2.40
CA LYS A 36 -8.71 -12.00 -1.99
C LYS A 36 -7.21 -12.18 -1.80
N THR A 37 -6.41 -11.67 -2.74
CA THR A 37 -4.95 -11.70 -2.64
C THR A 37 -4.46 -10.97 -1.40
N LEU A 38 -4.93 -9.74 -1.14
CA LEU A 38 -4.54 -8.98 0.04
C LEU A 38 -4.86 -9.74 1.34
N ARG A 39 -6.04 -10.35 1.45
CA ARG A 39 -6.41 -11.18 2.61
C ARG A 39 -5.48 -12.37 2.78
N ASN A 40 -5.21 -13.10 1.69
CA ASN A 40 -4.30 -14.23 1.73
C ASN A 40 -2.90 -13.79 2.19
N LEU A 41 -2.38 -12.67 1.72
CA LEU A 41 -1.08 -12.16 2.16
C LEU A 41 -1.07 -11.81 3.65
N ALA A 42 -2.13 -11.18 4.13
CA ALA A 42 -2.27 -10.86 5.54
C ALA A 42 -2.35 -12.11 6.44
N GLU A 43 -2.89 -13.22 5.93
CA GLU A 43 -2.96 -14.51 6.64
C GLU A 43 -1.66 -15.35 6.55
N ASN A 44 -0.80 -15.09 5.57
CA ASN A 44 0.41 -15.88 5.29
C ASN A 44 1.72 -15.29 5.88
N ASP A 45 1.60 -14.53 6.97
CA ASP A 45 2.70 -13.91 7.72
C ASP A 45 3.59 -12.94 6.91
N PHE A 46 3.00 -12.21 5.97
CA PHE A 46 3.68 -11.05 5.39
C PHE A 46 3.73 -9.92 6.42
N GLY A 47 4.93 -9.42 6.70
CA GLY A 47 5.08 -8.30 7.64
C GLY A 47 4.87 -6.94 6.97
N VAL A 48 5.21 -6.84 5.68
CA VAL A 48 5.03 -5.62 4.89
C VAL A 48 4.40 -5.97 3.55
N ILE A 49 3.38 -5.21 3.16
CA ILE A 49 2.72 -5.30 1.86
C ILE A 49 2.78 -3.91 1.22
N TYR A 50 3.62 -3.76 0.20
CA TYR A 50 3.59 -2.58 -0.65
C TYR A 50 2.44 -2.70 -1.64
N ILE A 51 1.69 -1.63 -1.86
CA ILE A 51 0.54 -1.61 -2.76
C ILE A 51 0.53 -0.33 -3.60
N THR A 52 0.29 -0.43 -4.91
CA THR A 52 0.18 0.78 -5.74
C THR A 52 -1.01 1.65 -5.30
N GLU A 53 -0.86 2.97 -5.37
CA GLU A 53 -1.90 3.92 -4.95
C GLU A 53 -3.23 3.72 -5.69
N SER A 54 -3.18 3.41 -6.98
CA SER A 54 -4.35 3.10 -7.81
C SER A 54 -5.12 1.92 -7.25
N LEU A 55 -4.42 0.81 -6.98
CA LEU A 55 -5.01 -0.40 -6.44
C LEU A 55 -5.50 -0.21 -4.99
N ALA A 56 -4.78 0.58 -4.20
CA ALA A 56 -5.16 0.88 -2.83
C ALA A 56 -6.49 1.66 -2.76
N ALA A 57 -6.74 2.56 -3.72
CA ALA A 57 -8.00 3.28 -3.83
C ALA A 57 -9.19 2.33 -4.04
N ASP A 58 -9.02 1.29 -4.87
CA ASP A 58 -10.07 0.28 -5.09
C ASP A 58 -10.27 -0.67 -3.90
N LEU A 59 -9.26 -0.78 -3.02
CA LEU A 59 -9.24 -1.69 -1.87
C LEU A 59 -9.36 -1.00 -0.51
N GLU A 60 -9.74 0.27 -0.44
CA GLU A 60 -9.80 1.07 0.79
C GLU A 60 -10.54 0.36 1.94
N LYS A 61 -11.69 -0.24 1.64
CA LYS A 61 -12.50 -0.99 2.61
C LYS A 61 -11.80 -2.24 3.15
N GLU A 62 -10.98 -2.90 2.35
CA GLU A 62 -10.22 -4.07 2.81
C GLU A 62 -8.98 -3.63 3.61
N ILE A 63 -8.27 -2.60 3.15
CA ILE A 63 -7.08 -2.05 3.82
C ILE A 63 -7.41 -1.55 5.23
N SER A 64 -8.53 -0.84 5.41
CA SER A 64 -8.95 -0.30 6.71
C SER A 64 -9.11 -1.37 7.82
N ARG A 65 -9.29 -2.64 7.47
CA ARG A 65 -9.37 -3.75 8.44
C ARG A 65 -8.05 -4.04 9.15
N TYR A 66 -6.95 -3.58 8.56
CA TYR A 66 -5.59 -3.78 9.06
C TYR A 66 -5.03 -2.53 9.76
N GLU A 67 -5.75 -1.40 9.73
CA GLU A 67 -5.35 -0.21 10.47
C GLU A 67 -5.23 -0.50 11.97
N GLY A 68 -4.16 0.01 12.59
CA GLY A 68 -3.87 -0.21 14.01
C GLY A 68 -3.33 -1.60 14.36
N ARG A 69 -3.22 -2.53 13.39
CA ARG A 69 -2.54 -3.82 13.60
C ARG A 69 -1.03 -3.66 13.44
N LEU A 70 -0.28 -4.52 14.12
CA LEU A 70 1.19 -4.54 13.97
C LEU A 70 1.62 -5.12 12.62
N THR A 71 0.92 -6.15 12.13
CA THR A 71 1.21 -6.82 10.85
C THR A 71 -0.08 -7.26 10.14
N PRO A 72 -0.14 -7.22 8.80
CA PRO A 72 0.85 -6.61 7.90
C PRO A 72 0.83 -5.08 7.96
N ALA A 73 1.99 -4.44 7.79
CA ALA A 73 2.05 -3.02 7.46
C ALA A 73 1.76 -2.84 5.97
N ILE A 74 0.68 -2.13 5.64
CA ILE A 74 0.28 -1.84 4.26
C ILE A 74 0.81 -0.47 3.89
N ILE A 75 1.70 -0.40 2.89
CA ILE A 75 2.39 0.83 2.49
C ILE A 75 2.05 1.16 1.03
N LEU A 76 1.46 2.34 0.83
CA LEU A 76 1.12 2.82 -0.51
C LEU A 76 2.40 3.28 -1.24
N ILE A 77 2.54 2.88 -2.50
CA ILE A 77 3.62 3.29 -3.39
C ILE A 77 3.05 3.85 -4.70
N PRO A 78 3.74 4.77 -5.36
CA PRO A 78 3.34 5.20 -6.70
C PRO A 78 3.46 4.02 -7.68
N GLY A 79 2.51 3.92 -8.60
CA GLY A 79 2.62 3.11 -9.81
C GLY A 79 3.06 3.94 -11.02
N VAL A 80 3.09 3.30 -12.20
CA VAL A 80 3.35 3.97 -13.49
C VAL A 80 2.21 4.92 -13.89
N ARG A 81 0.99 4.71 -13.37
CA ARG A 81 -0.22 5.50 -13.63
C ARG A 81 -1.14 5.48 -12.41
N GLY A 82 -2.04 6.46 -12.33
CA GLY A 82 -3.09 6.51 -11.30
C GLY A 82 -2.59 6.86 -9.91
N ASN A 83 -1.48 7.61 -9.81
CA ASN A 83 -0.96 8.10 -8.53
C ASN A 83 -1.87 9.23 -8.03
N THR A 84 -2.38 9.10 -6.83
CA THR A 84 -3.34 9.98 -6.18
C THR A 84 -2.69 10.89 -5.14
N GLY A 85 -1.45 10.59 -4.75
CA GLY A 85 -0.79 11.22 -3.60
C GLY A 85 -1.35 10.74 -2.26
N ALA A 86 -2.18 9.69 -2.25
CA ALA A 86 -2.80 9.14 -1.05
C ALA A 86 -1.76 8.68 -0.01
N GLY A 87 -0.60 8.17 -0.44
CA GLY A 87 0.47 7.79 0.48
C GLY A 87 0.98 8.99 1.28
N VAL A 88 1.26 10.11 0.61
CA VAL A 88 1.70 11.36 1.24
C VAL A 88 0.61 11.93 2.14
N LEU A 89 -0.64 11.91 1.68
CA LEU A 89 -1.78 12.38 2.46
C LEU A 89 -1.98 11.55 3.74
N GLN A 90 -1.79 10.24 3.68
CA GLN A 90 -1.90 9.37 4.86
C GLN A 90 -0.80 9.66 5.88
N VAL A 91 0.43 9.94 5.43
CA VAL A 91 1.52 10.39 6.30
C VAL A 91 1.14 11.71 6.96
N LYS A 92 0.67 12.70 6.19
CA LYS A 92 0.21 14.00 6.72
C LYS A 92 -0.88 13.83 7.79
N LYS A 93 -1.92 13.05 7.49
CA LYS A 93 -3.02 12.77 8.44
C LYS A 93 -2.52 12.10 9.72
N SER A 94 -1.57 11.15 9.61
CA SER A 94 -0.99 10.48 10.77
C SER A 94 -0.21 11.44 11.65
N VAL A 95 0.52 12.39 11.04
CA VAL A 95 1.25 13.45 11.73
C VAL A 95 0.30 14.42 12.42
N GLU A 96 -0.73 14.90 11.73
CA GLU A 96 -1.76 15.77 12.31
C GLU A 96 -2.47 15.09 13.49
N GLN A 97 -2.79 13.81 13.39
CA GLN A 97 -3.41 13.05 14.49
C GLN A 97 -2.47 12.87 15.68
N ALA A 98 -1.18 12.61 15.44
CA ALA A 98 -0.21 12.35 16.50
C ALA A 98 0.30 13.62 17.20
N VAL A 99 0.45 14.72 16.45
CA VAL A 99 1.12 15.95 16.89
C VAL A 99 0.13 17.12 17.06
N GLY A 100 -1.03 17.07 16.39
CA GLY A 100 -2.04 18.13 16.40
C GLY A 100 -1.82 19.23 15.36
N SER A 101 -0.77 19.12 14.54
CA SER A 101 -0.47 20.06 13.45
C SER A 101 0.31 19.38 12.32
N ASP A 102 0.26 19.96 11.12
CA ASP A 102 1.10 19.53 10.01
C ASP A 102 2.51 20.10 10.18
N ILE A 103 3.41 19.29 10.72
CA ILE A 103 4.82 19.65 10.93
C ILE A 103 5.74 19.26 9.77
N LEU A 104 5.25 18.48 8.79
CA LEU A 104 6.09 17.93 7.73
C LEU A 104 5.92 18.65 6.40
N PHE A 105 4.72 19.14 6.09
CA PHE A 105 4.38 19.67 4.76
C PHE A 105 3.86 21.13 4.80
N GLY A 106 4.00 21.81 5.95
CA GLY A 106 3.48 23.16 6.17
C GLY A 106 4.37 24.33 5.72
N ASN A 107 5.49 24.09 5.02
CA ASN A 107 6.48 25.13 4.69
C ASN A 107 6.79 25.29 3.19
N ASP A 108 6.04 24.67 2.30
CA ASP A 108 6.17 24.96 0.86
C ASP A 108 5.09 25.99 0.47
N GLU A 109 5.53 27.25 0.29
CA GLU A 109 4.74 28.35 -0.32
C GLU A 109 4.34 28.04 -1.77
#